data_AF-A0A348NSV0-F1
#
_entry.id   AF-A0A348NSV0-F1
#
_cell.length_a   1.000
_cell.length_b   1.000
_cell.length_c   1.000
_cell.angle_alpha   90.00
_cell.angle_beta   90.00
_cell.angle_gamma   90.00
#
_symmetry.space_group_name_H-M   'P 1'
#
loop_
_entity.id
_entity.type
_entity.pdbx_description
1 polymer ?
#
loop_
_entity_poly.entity_id
_entity_poly.type
_entity_poly.pdbx_seq_one_letter_code
_entity_poly.pdbx_strand_id
1 'polypeptide(L)' 'MSFAHLDESGHARMVDVTAKQPTVRSATARGFVRCTPEVVASLRDG' A
#
# COMPACT_ATOMS: atom_id res chain seq x y z
N MET A 1 -5.47 14.06 17.50
CA MET A 1 -5.76 13.51 16.16
C MET A 1 -6.13 12.05 16.33
N SER A 2 -7.20 11.55 15.69
CA SER A 2 -7.59 10.14 15.76
C SER A 2 -7.10 9.37 14.52
N PHE A 3 -6.66 8.13 14.72
CA PHE A 3 -6.27 7.23 13.63
C PHE A 3 -7.47 6.39 13.20
N ALA A 4 -7.78 6.33 11.90
CA ALA A 4 -8.92 5.56 11.42
C ALA A 4 -8.73 4.04 11.62
N HIS A 5 -7.53 3.54 11.38
CA HIS A 5 -7.21 2.10 11.42
C HIS A 5 -6.69 1.58 12.76
N LEU A 6 -6.66 2.44 13.79
CA LEU A 6 -6.29 2.05 15.15
C LEU A 6 -7.48 2.32 16.10
N ASP A 7 -7.57 1.54 17.17
CA ASP A 7 -8.43 1.84 18.31
C ASP A 7 -7.73 2.75 19.33
N GLU A 8 -8.41 3.06 20.43
CA GLU A 8 -7.91 3.94 21.49
C GLU A 8 -6.71 3.35 22.27
N SER A 9 -6.57 2.02 22.24
CA SER A 9 -5.41 1.31 22.79
C SER A 9 -4.27 1.13 21.78
N GLY A 10 -4.45 1.57 20.53
CA GLY A 10 -3.46 1.46 19.46
C GLY A 10 -3.46 0.11 18.74
N HIS A 11 -4.44 -0.77 18.99
CA HIS A 11 -4.57 -2.01 18.22
C HIS A 11 -5.15 -1.74 16.84
N ALA A 12 -4.74 -2.54 15.85
CA ALA A 12 -5.28 -2.45 14.52
C ALA A 12 -6.75 -2.84 14.49
N ARG A 13 -7.58 -2.06 13.80
CA ARG A 13 -8.98 -2.37 13.51
C ARG A 13 -9.31 -2.07 12.07
N MET A 14 -10.26 -2.82 11.52
CA MET A 14 -10.86 -2.49 10.23
C MET A 14 -11.88 -1.36 10.41
N VAL A 15 -11.82 -0.35 9.54
CA VAL A 15 -12.81 0.72 9.54
C VAL A 15 -14.12 0.19 8.96
N ASP A 16 -15.23 0.34 9.69
CA ASP A 16 -16.54 0.08 9.13
C ASP A 16 -16.85 1.11 8.03
N VAL A 17 -17.06 0.61 6.81
CA VAL A 17 -17.37 1.42 5.62
C VAL A 17 -18.77 1.13 5.08
N THR A 18 -19.60 0.39 5.81
CA THR A 18 -20.91 -0.11 5.34
C THR A 18 -21.84 1.01 4.86
N ALA A 19 -21.82 2.15 5.55
CA ALA A 19 -22.67 3.29 5.21
C ALA A 19 -22.15 4.14 4.03
N LYS A 20 -20.98 3.82 3.45
CA LYS A 20 -20.44 4.60 2.33
C LYS A 20 -21.17 4.26 1.04
N GLN A 21 -21.59 5.28 0.30
CA GLN A 21 -22.15 5.08 -1.04
C GLN A 21 -21.08 4.49 -1.98
N PRO A 22 -21.38 3.37 -2.67
CA PRO A 22 -20.48 2.79 -3.65
C PRO A 22 -20.22 3.75 -4.82
N THR A 23 -18.95 3.88 -5.21
CA THR A 23 -18.52 4.65 -6.38
C THR A 23 -17.41 3.89 -7.10
N VAL A 24 -17.23 4.12 -8.40
CA VAL A 24 -16.05 3.58 -9.12
C VAL A 24 -14.80 4.24 -8.55
N ARG A 25 -13.82 3.42 -8.17
CA ARG A 25 -12.54 3.89 -7.60
C ARG A 25 -11.41 3.13 -8.27
N SER A 26 -10.36 3.84 -8.62
CA SER A 26 -9.11 3.28 -9.15
C SER A 26 -7.93 4.00 -8.52
N ALA A 27 -6.86 3.27 -8.29
CA ALA A 27 -5.61 3.81 -7.78
C ALA A 27 -4.44 3.08 -8.47
N THR A 28 -3.42 3.84 -8.86
CA THR A 28 -2.18 3.31 -9.45
C THR A 28 -1.02 3.69 -8.55
N ALA A 29 -0.16 2.72 -8.24
CA ALA A 29 1.06 2.94 -7.48
C ALA A 29 2.29 2.53 -8.30
N ARG A 30 3.44 3.12 -8.00
CA ARG A 30 4.75 2.74 -8.56
C ARG A 30 5.75 2.57 -7.42
N GLY A 31 6.60 1.56 -7.53
CA GLY A 31 7.76 1.37 -6.66
C GLY A 31 9.06 1.44 -7.46
N PHE A 32 10.16 1.72 -6.76
CA PHE A 32 11.51 1.63 -7.30
C PHE A 32 12.36 0.78 -6.36
N VAL A 33 13.15 -0.12 -6.95
CA VAL A 33 14.14 -0.91 -6.22
C VAL A 33 15.52 -0.41 -6.63
N ARG A 34 16.24 0.17 -5.68
CA ARG A 34 17.64 0.52 -5.89
C ARG A 34 18.47 -0.75 -5.71
N CYS A 35 19.17 -1.16 -6.76
CA CYS A 35 20.11 -2.27 -6.73
C CYS A 35 21.39 -1.89 -7.47
N THR A 36 22.40 -2.75 -7.41
CA THR A 36 23.68 -2.52 -8.08
C THR A 36 23.56 -2.83 -9.59
N PRO A 37 24.47 -2.27 -10.43
CA PRO A 37 24.48 -2.56 -11.86
C PRO A 37 24.59 -4.06 -12.18
N GLU A 38 25.29 -4.83 -11.35
CA GLU A 38 25.47 -6.28 -11.53
C GLU A 38 24.12 -7.02 -11.43
N VAL A 39 23.27 -6.65 -10.47
CA VAL A 39 21.93 -7.23 -10.33
C VAL A 39 21.08 -6.95 -11.57
N VAL A 40 21.16 -5.72 -12.09
CA VAL A 40 20.42 -5.34 -13.30
C VAL A 40 20.94 -6.10 -14.52
N ALA A 41 22.26 -6.29 -14.64
CA ALA A 41 22.86 -7.07 -15.73
C ALA A 41 22.42 -8.53 -15.67
N SER A 42 22.53 -9.19 -14.50
CA SER A 42 22.09 -10.57 -14.33
C SER A 42 20.60 -10.78 -14.63
N LEU A 43 19.73 -9.80 -14.32
CA LEU A 43 18.30 -9.87 -14.66
C LEU A 43 18.01 -9.68 -16.15
N ARG A 44 18.89 -9.01 -16.90
CA ARG A 44 18.72 -8.75 -18.34
C ARG A 44 19.28 -9.87 -19.22
N ASP A 45 20.27 -10.60 -18.73
CA ASP A 45 21.00 -11.64 -19.46
C ASP A 45 20.37 -13.04 -19.34
N GLY A 46 19.22 -13.16 -18.67
CA GLY A 46 18.41 -14.39 -18.58
C GLY A 46 17.53 -14.60 -19.80
#